data_AF-A0ABD5UX86-F1
#
_entry.id   AF-A0ABD5UX86-F1
#
_cell.length_a   1.000
_cell.length_b   1.000
_cell.length_c   1.000
_cell.angle_alpha   90.00
_cell.angle_beta   90.00
_cell.angle_gamma   90.00
#
_symmetry.space_group_name_H-M   'P 1'
#
loop_
_entity.id
_entity.type
_entity.pdbx_description
1 polymer ?
#
loop_
_entity_poly.entity_id
_entity_poly.type
_entity_poly.pdbx_seq_one_letter_code
_entity_poly.pdbx_strand_id
1 'polypeptide(L)' 'MAKTKVQVTESEVTDRDGNTRETKQYRVTIPKDTAEFFSLSQGDELEWEMGSAANKMELTVHQYDDE' A
#
# COMPACT_ATOMS: atom_id res chain seq x y z
N MET A 1 10.81 2.71 16.52
CA MET A 1 9.91 2.70 15.35
C MET A 1 9.35 1.30 15.16
N ALA A 2 8.05 1.16 15.01
CA ALA A 2 7.43 -0.10 14.64
C ALA A 2 7.98 -0.58 13.28
N LYS A 3 8.08 -1.89 13.09
CA LYS A 3 8.53 -2.50 11.84
C LYS A 3 7.44 -3.46 11.36
N THR A 4 7.02 -3.32 10.11
CA THR A 4 6.11 -4.26 9.47
C THR A 4 6.85 -5.03 8.38
N LYS A 5 6.25 -6.12 7.91
CA LYS A 5 6.77 -6.92 6.81
C LYS A 5 5.84 -6.77 5.61
N VAL A 6 6.42 -6.73 4.42
CA VAL A 6 5.65 -6.80 3.19
C VAL A 6 5.08 -8.21 3.05
N GLN A 7 3.79 -8.29 2.74
CA GLN A 7 3.11 -9.52 2.36
C GLN A 7 2.94 -9.52 0.85
N VAL A 8 3.23 -10.65 0.22
CA VAL A 8 3.10 -10.84 -1.22
C VAL A 8 2.09 -11.93 -1.46
N THR A 9 1.08 -11.65 -2.29
CA THR A 9 0.11 -12.64 -2.75
C THR A 9 0.23 -12.75 -4.26
N GLU A 10 0.47 -13.96 -4.73
CA GLU A 10 0.54 -14.29 -6.15
C GLU A 10 -0.62 -15.23 -6.48
N SER A 11 -1.28 -14.99 -7.60
CA SER A 11 -2.35 -15.85 -8.10
C SER A 11 -2.29 -15.90 -9.61
N GLU A 12 -2.48 -17.09 -10.16
CA GLU A 12 -2.63 -17.32 -11.59
C GLU A 12 -4.07 -17.74 -11.86
N VAL A 13 -4.72 -17.08 -12.81
CA VAL A 13 -6.06 -17.43 -13.26
C VAL A 13 -6.00 -17.71 -14.75
N THR A 14 -6.22 -18.96 -15.14
CA THR A 14 -6.37 -19.33 -16.54
C THR A 14 -7.85 -19.28 -16.92
N ASP A 15 -8.17 -18.50 -17.94
CA ASP A 15 -9.52 -18.42 -18.48
C ASP A 15 -9.87 -19.66 -19.32
N ARG A 16 -11.13 -19.72 -19.78
CA ARG A 16 -11.62 -20.85 -20.60
C ARG A 16 -10.99 -20.91 -22.00
N ASP A 17 -10.43 -19.80 -22.47
CA ASP A 17 -9.78 -19.64 -23.76
C ASP A 17 -8.27 -19.96 -23.71
N GLY A 18 -7.76 -20.32 -22.52
CA GLY A 18 -6.38 -20.71 -22.28
C GLY A 18 -5.43 -19.54 -21.99
N ASN A 19 -5.94 -18.32 -21.78
CA ASN A 19 -5.10 -17.21 -21.37
C ASN A 19 -4.89 -17.24 -19.86
N THR A 20 -3.63 -17.25 -19.44
CA THR A 20 -3.26 -17.13 -18.02
C THR A 20 -3.03 -15.66 -17.67
N ARG A 21 -3.69 -15.21 -16.62
CA ARG A 21 -3.45 -13.91 -16.00
C ARG A 21 -2.75 -14.11 -14.66
N GLU A 22 -1.51 -13.67 -14.58
CA GLU A 22 -0.78 -13.57 -13.32
C GLU A 22 -1.19 -12.28 -12.60
N THR A 23 -1.43 -12.38 -11.30
CA THR A 23 -1.67 -11.23 -10.43
C THR A 23 -0.71 -11.32 -9.25
N LYS A 24 0.05 -10.24 -9.02
CA LYS A 24 0.96 -10.11 -7.88
C LYS A 24 0.61 -8.86 -7.09
N GLN A 25 0.28 -9.04 -5.82
CA GLN A 25 -0.10 -7.95 -4.93
C GLN A 25 0.85 -7.87 -3.75
N TYR A 26 1.38 -6.68 -3.52
CA TYR A 26 2.19 -6.34 -2.34
C TYR A 26 1.30 -5.59 -1.35
N ARG A 27 1.35 -5.99 -0.07
CA ARG A 27 0.61 -5.33 1.00
C ARG A 27 1.54 -5.02 2.16
N VAL A 28 1.35 -3.86 2.78
CA VAL A 28 2.00 -3.48 4.02
C VAL A 28 0.93 -3.08 5.04
N THR A 29 1.14 -3.44 6.29
CA THR A 29 0.29 -2.96 7.39
C THR A 29 0.89 -1.68 7.95
N ILE A 30 0.05 -0.66 8.15
CA ILE A 30 0.43 0.56 8.86
C ILE A 30 0.25 0.30 10.37
N PRO A 31 1.30 0.48 11.20
CA PRO A 31 1.18 0.36 12.65
C PRO A 31 0.13 1.32 13.23
N LYS A 32 -0.60 0.89 14.26
CA LYS A 32 -1.67 1.67 14.89
C LYS A 32 -1.22 3.09 15.25
N ASP A 33 -0.12 3.24 15.98
CA ASP A 33 0.38 4.53 16.42
C ASP A 33 0.71 5.48 15.25
N THR A 34 1.15 4.93 14.11
CA THR A 34 1.42 5.72 12.89
C THR A 34 0.12 6.15 12.21
N ALA A 35 -0.86 5.24 12.12
CA ALA A 35 -2.17 5.56 11.57
C ALA A 35 -2.88 6.64 12.42
N GLU A 36 -2.85 6.52 13.75
CA GLU A 36 -3.43 7.51 14.66
C GLU A 36 -2.70 8.86 14.58
N PHE A 37 -1.37 8.86 14.46
CA PHE A 37 -0.59 10.10 14.31
C PHE A 37 -0.99 10.90 13.07
N PHE A 38 -1.19 10.22 11.94
CA PHE A 38 -1.63 10.86 10.68
C PHE A 38 -3.16 10.95 10.55
N SER A 39 -3.92 10.54 11.57
CA SER A 39 -5.39 10.49 11.55
C SER A 39 -5.96 9.74 10.33
N LEU A 40 -5.29 8.64 9.93
CA LEU A 40 -5.68 7.88 8.76
C LEU A 40 -7.05 7.23 8.93
N SER A 41 -7.90 7.41 7.93
CA SER A 41 -9.26 6.89 7.87
C SER A 41 -9.49 6.04 6.62
N GLN A 42 -10.58 5.27 6.63
CA GLN A 42 -10.96 4.51 5.45
C GLN A 42 -11.34 5.48 4.32
N GLY A 43 -10.67 5.34 3.18
CA GLY A 43 -10.91 6.20 2.01
C GLY A 43 -9.80 7.22 1.78
N ASP A 44 -8.95 7.47 2.78
CA ASP A 44 -7.80 8.36 2.63
C ASP A 44 -6.88 7.89 1.51
N GLU A 45 -6.43 8.84 0.70
CA GLU A 45 -5.50 8.58 -0.38
C GLU A 45 -4.06 8.76 0.13
N LEU A 46 -3.22 7.77 -0.19
CA LEU A 46 -1.80 7.77 0.15
C LEU A 46 -0.99 7.81 -1.15
N GLU A 47 -0.21 8.85 -1.33
CA GLU A 47 0.75 8.96 -2.42
C GLU A 47 2.11 8.45 -1.96
N TRP A 48 2.75 7.63 -2.80
CA TRP A 48 3.99 6.95 -2.49
C TRP A 48 5.06 7.32 -3.51
N GLU A 49 6.19 7.84 -3.02
CA GLU A 49 7.32 8.23 -3.85
C GLU A 49 8.60 7.56 -3.39
N MET A 50 9.54 7.37 -4.32
CA MET A 50 10.90 6.99 -3.93
C MET A 50 11.56 8.20 -3.27
N GLY A 51 11.98 8.02 -2.03
CA GLY A 51 12.60 9.11 -1.28
C GLY A 51 13.94 9.51 -1.90
N SER A 52 14.38 10.73 -1.57
CA SER A 52 15.65 11.29 -2.06
C SER A 52 16.90 10.49 -1.65
N ALA A 53 16.79 9.62 -0.64
CA ALA A 53 17.86 8.73 -0.17
C ALA A 53 17.60 7.26 -0.53
N ALA A 54 18.68 6.52 -0.78
CA ALA A 54 18.60 5.10 -1.13
C ALA A 54 17.83 4.28 -0.07
N ASN A 55 16.95 3.40 -0.54
CA ASN A 55 16.11 2.52 0.29
C ASN A 55 15.19 3.26 1.26
N LYS A 56 14.80 4.50 0.93
CA LYS A 56 13.74 5.22 1.63
C LYS A 56 12.56 5.47 0.68
N MET A 57 11.40 5.57 1.29
CA MET A 57 10.14 5.88 0.63
C MET A 57 9.54 7.07 1.35
N GLU A 58 9.02 8.00 0.58
CA GLU A 58 8.28 9.15 1.08
C GLU A 58 6.79 8.87 0.84
N LEU A 59 5.98 9.25 1.81
CA LEU A 59 4.54 9.03 1.76
C LEU A 59 3.85 10.34 2.12
N THR A 60 2.92 10.75 1.25
CA THR A 60 2.07 11.93 1.45
C THR A 60 0.65 11.45 1.67
N VAL A 61 0.02 11.96 2.73
CA VAL A 61 -1.39 11.68 3.05
C VAL A 61 -2.22 12.79 2.43
N HIS A 62 -3.13 12.44 1.54
CA HIS A 62 -4.11 13.35 0.96
C HIS A 62 -5.41 13.21 1.74
N GLN A 63 -5.65 14.14 2.65
CA GLN A 63 -6.91 14.23 3.38
C GLN A 63 -7.88 15.06 2.54
N TYR A 64 -8.92 14.40 2.03
CA TYR A 64 -10.06 15.11 1.49
C TYR A 64 -10.94 15.50 2.68
N ASP A 65 -10.97 16.79 3.00
CA ASP A 65 -12.06 17.33 3.81
C ASP A 65 -13.34 17.18 2.97
N ASP A 66 -14.15 16.17 3.27
CA ASP A 66 -15.53 16.10 2.81
C ASP A 66 -16.29 17.29 3.44
N GLU A 67 -16.29 18.45 2.79
CA GLU A 67 -17.32 19.49 2.97
C GLU A 67 -18.64 19.12 2.26
#